data_AF-A0A2M8DXU8-F1
#
_entry.id   AF-A0A2M8DXU8-F1
#
_cell.length_a   1.000
_cell.length_b   1.000
_cell.length_c   1.000
_cell.angle_alpha   90.00
_cell.angle_beta   90.00
_cell.angle_gamma   90.00
#
_symmetry.space_group_name_H-M   'P 1'
#
loop_
_entity.id
_entity.type
_entity.pdbx_description
1 polymer ?
#
loop_
_entity_poly.entity_id
_entity_poly.type
_entity_poly.pdbx_seq_one_letter_code
_entity_poly.pdbx_strand_id
1 'polypeptide(L)'
;SADLEVLRSYYMDSGYLEFAIDSTQISITPDKQDIYITVNLTEGDKYTISNTAVSGNTPVAKEEIEKLVQVKAGDDFSRKALSETTKLIGERLASEGYAFANINAIPDMNKEKHEVAFNFMIDPGQRVYIRRINISGNTKTRDEVIRREFRQVESSWFDVKKIKQSKKHVDQLGFFEEANIETPAVPGAADQMDVNVSVTEKSTGSFTVGAGVGSGEGLVLTAGVSQSNLFGSGSHLSTQLNTGKINQNISVSYTNPYFTDDGMSRGFDVYKRNSNATNTTLSQFTSSTAGIGVRFGVPISDDSNISYGLTIENSNIGLTALSPLRYTSYVNTFGSVNTTALGTVGWTRDSRDSAIYTTEGTMQRAYAEIALPVMDMRYYKLNYEQQWFYPLSSNFTFMLNGIAGVGAGYAGKQMPFFKNFYAGGSGSVRGFEPSSLGPRDINNLSLGGLRRIAGSMEIMTTMPGIKDKSVRLSGFVDGGAVYGSGDLPGSAGMRYSTGVALTWLSPMGPLKFSYGLPLNKQAVDKLQAFQFTMGSMF
;
A
#
# COMPACT_ATOMS: atom_id res chain seq x y z
N SER A 1 20.20 9.39 34.59
CA SER A 1 20.06 7.92 34.67
C SER A 1 20.12 7.31 33.28
N ALA A 2 19.24 7.68 32.34
CA ALA A 2 19.26 7.17 30.97
C ALA A 2 20.60 7.40 30.22
N ASP A 3 21.16 8.61 30.29
CA ASP A 3 22.40 8.94 29.54
C ASP A 3 23.63 8.17 30.02
N LEU A 4 23.76 7.92 31.33
CA LEU A 4 24.85 7.10 31.89
C LEU A 4 24.73 5.65 31.42
N GLU A 5 23.50 5.16 31.20
CA GLU A 5 23.28 3.80 30.72
C GLU A 5 23.47 3.66 29.22
N VAL A 6 23.21 4.73 28.46
CA VAL A 6 23.64 4.84 27.06
C VAL A 6 25.17 4.83 26.98
N LEU A 7 25.86 5.59 27.83
CA LEU A 7 27.33 5.60 27.88
C LEU A 7 27.88 4.20 28.23
N ARG A 8 27.33 3.54 29.24
CA ARG A 8 27.71 2.18 29.62
C ARG A 8 27.48 1.18 28.48
N SER A 9 26.32 1.26 27.84
CA SER A 9 26.00 0.39 26.70
C SER A 9 26.97 0.63 25.54
N TYR A 10 27.31 1.89 25.24
CA TYR A 10 28.26 2.24 24.19
C TYR A 10 29.64 1.58 24.37
N TYR A 11 30.23 1.64 25.57
CA TYR A 11 31.51 1.00 25.85
C TYR A 11 31.39 -0.53 25.83
N MET A 12 30.37 -1.09 26.47
CA MET A 12 30.18 -2.55 26.52
C MET A 12 29.79 -3.16 25.17
N ASP A 13 29.25 -2.37 24.26
CA ASP A 13 28.97 -2.77 22.88
C ASP A 13 30.22 -2.68 21.99
N SER A 14 31.29 -2.02 22.46
CA SER A 14 32.54 -1.75 21.73
C SER A 14 33.73 -2.59 22.23
N GLY A 15 33.49 -3.68 22.98
CA GLY A 15 34.52 -4.61 23.45
C GLY A 15 34.90 -4.48 24.93
N TYR A 16 34.46 -3.44 25.63
CA TYR A 16 34.93 -3.13 26.99
C TYR A 16 34.08 -3.83 28.05
N LEU A 17 34.41 -5.09 28.34
CA LEU A 17 33.63 -5.93 29.25
C LEU A 17 33.73 -5.48 30.71
N GLU A 18 34.88 -4.92 31.11
CA GLU A 18 35.15 -4.43 32.46
C GLU A 18 34.86 -2.93 32.65
N PHE A 19 34.15 -2.29 31.70
CA PHE A 19 33.77 -0.88 31.79
C PHE A 19 32.94 -0.59 33.04
N ALA A 20 33.33 0.44 33.80
CA ALA A 20 32.64 0.91 34.98
C ALA A 20 32.54 2.43 35.02
N ILE A 21 31.43 2.95 35.55
CA ILE A 21 31.28 4.37 35.89
C ILE A 21 31.52 4.47 37.39
N ASP A 22 32.63 5.09 37.78
CA ASP A 22 33.10 5.12 39.17
C ASP A 22 32.31 6.14 40.00
N SER A 23 32.04 7.32 39.42
CA SER A 23 31.22 8.34 40.06
C SER A 23 30.66 9.36 39.07
N THR A 24 29.58 10.02 39.46
CA THR A 24 29.00 11.15 38.73
C THR A 24 28.81 12.32 39.70
N GLN A 25 29.39 13.46 39.37
CA GLN A 25 29.33 14.68 40.18
C GLN A 25 28.58 15.75 39.37
N ILE A 26 27.60 16.38 40.00
CA ILE A 26 26.83 17.48 39.42
C ILE A 26 27.14 18.73 40.24
N SER A 27 27.66 19.76 39.61
CA SER A 27 27.87 21.07 40.23
C SER A 27 27.08 22.14 39.49
N ILE A 28 26.54 23.09 40.23
CA ILE A 28 25.74 24.20 39.71
C ILE A 28 26.46 25.48 40.10
N THR A 29 26.58 26.43 39.17
CA THR A 29 27.21 27.72 39.46
C THR A 29 26.41 28.51 40.50
N PRO A 30 27.07 29.38 41.30
CA PRO A 30 26.37 30.18 42.32
C PRO A 30 25.24 31.06 41.77
N ASP A 31 25.34 31.50 40.51
CA ASP A 31 24.32 32.27 39.80
C ASP A 31 23.17 31.41 39.23
N LYS A 32 23.28 30.07 39.37
CA LYS A 32 22.34 29.05 38.86
C LYS A 32 22.13 29.10 37.35
N GLN A 33 23.07 29.68 36.59
CA GLN A 33 22.97 29.76 35.13
C GLN A 33 23.58 28.54 34.45
N ASP A 34 24.64 27.96 35.01
CA ASP A 34 25.35 26.82 34.43
C ASP A 34 25.30 25.58 35.33
N ILE A 35 25.23 24.43 34.69
CA ILE A 35 25.30 23.11 35.34
C ILE A 35 26.47 22.35 34.70
N TYR A 36 27.44 21.93 35.52
CA TYR A 36 28.53 21.07 35.12
C TYR A 36 28.27 19.64 35.59
N ILE A 37 28.46 18.68 34.70
CA ILE A 37 28.34 17.25 34.98
C ILE A 37 29.70 16.61 34.72
N THR A 38 30.33 16.08 35.76
CA THR A 38 31.59 15.33 35.67
C THR A 38 31.31 13.86 35.87
N VAL A 39 31.69 13.03 34.88
CA VAL A 39 31.56 11.57 34.94
C VAL A 39 32.96 10.97 35.00
N ASN A 40 33.28 10.31 36.11
CA ASN A 40 34.51 9.56 36.26
C ASN A 40 34.23 8.10 35.88
N LEU A 41 35.04 7.55 34.98
CA LEU A 41 34.87 6.20 34.44
C LEU A 41 36.21 5.45 34.38
N THR A 42 36.10 4.14 34.43
CA THR A 42 37.19 3.19 34.19
C THR A 42 36.83 2.40 32.94
N GLU A 43 37.61 2.57 31.88
CA GLU A 43 37.30 2.01 30.55
C GLU A 43 37.45 0.48 30.51
N GLY A 44 38.48 -0.05 31.16
CA GLY A 44 38.85 -1.47 31.09
C GLY A 44 39.52 -1.84 29.77
N ASP A 45 39.96 -3.08 29.65
CA ASP A 45 40.56 -3.60 28.41
C ASP A 45 39.47 -4.10 27.43
N LYS A 46 39.83 -4.13 26.14
CA LYS A 46 38.97 -4.73 25.11
C LYS A 46 39.09 -6.24 25.12
N TYR A 47 37.95 -6.92 25.13
CA TYR A 47 37.87 -8.37 25.06
C TYR A 47 37.32 -8.83 23.70
N THR A 48 37.90 -9.88 23.15
CA THR A 48 37.36 -10.60 21.99
C THR A 48 36.70 -11.91 22.42
N ILE A 49 35.75 -12.38 21.63
CA ILE A 49 35.02 -13.62 21.92
C ILE A 49 35.87 -14.80 21.45
N SER A 50 36.21 -15.72 22.34
CA SER A 50 37.02 -16.90 21.99
C SER A 50 36.17 -18.08 21.53
N ASN A 51 35.04 -18.32 22.19
CA ASN A 51 34.12 -19.40 21.85
C ASN A 51 32.71 -19.12 22.37
N THR A 52 31.71 -19.70 21.70
CA THR A 52 30.32 -19.70 22.17
C THR A 52 29.81 -21.12 22.26
N ALA A 53 29.18 -21.45 23.38
CA ALA A 53 28.60 -22.77 23.62
C ALA A 53 27.15 -22.62 24.07
N VAL A 54 26.32 -23.58 23.66
CA VAL A 54 24.95 -23.71 24.16
C VAL A 54 24.87 -24.98 25.02
N SER A 55 24.38 -24.83 26.25
CA SER A 55 24.21 -25.91 27.22
C SER A 55 22.84 -25.86 27.88
N GLY A 56 22.47 -26.94 28.58
CA GLY A 56 21.16 -27.09 29.22
C GLY A 56 20.23 -28.02 28.44
N ASN A 57 18.96 -28.05 28.87
CA ASN A 57 17.92 -28.85 28.22
C ASN A 57 17.29 -28.04 27.09
N THR A 58 17.43 -28.49 25.84
CA THR A 58 16.90 -27.78 24.69
C THR A 58 15.77 -28.59 24.05
N PRO A 59 14.51 -28.12 24.11
CA PRO A 59 13.40 -28.81 23.47
C PRO A 59 13.40 -28.66 21.94
N VAL A 60 14.29 -27.81 21.41
CA VAL A 60 14.53 -27.56 19.99
C VAL A 60 15.94 -28.05 19.66
N ALA A 61 16.17 -28.48 18.42
CA ALA A 61 17.49 -28.91 17.95
C ALA A 61 18.57 -27.84 18.23
N LYS A 62 19.70 -28.27 18.78
CA LYS A 62 20.78 -27.37 19.19
C LYS A 62 21.33 -26.56 18.01
N GLU A 63 21.36 -27.16 16.83
CA GLU A 63 21.80 -26.52 15.58
C GLU A 63 20.90 -25.34 15.17
N GLU A 64 19.61 -25.37 15.51
CA GLU A 64 18.72 -24.21 15.27
C GLU A 64 19.03 -23.07 16.23
N ILE A 65 19.35 -23.38 17.48
CA ILE A 65 19.69 -22.40 18.51
C ILE A 65 21.04 -21.76 18.20
N GLU A 66 22.04 -22.55 17.80
CA GLU A 66 23.36 -22.07 17.41
C GLU A 66 23.30 -21.11 16.22
N LYS A 67 22.38 -21.30 15.27
CA LYS A 67 22.16 -20.37 14.16
C LYS A 67 21.61 -19.00 14.60
N LEU A 68 20.99 -18.91 15.77
CA LEU A 68 20.47 -17.66 16.33
C LEU A 68 21.53 -16.88 17.12
N VAL A 69 22.67 -17.52 17.43
CA VAL A 69 23.78 -16.88 18.12
C VAL A 69 24.44 -15.88 17.17
N GLN A 70 24.34 -14.59 17.50
CA GLN A 70 24.90 -13.53 16.66
C GLN A 70 26.41 -13.33 16.88
N VAL A 71 26.93 -13.76 18.01
CA VAL A 71 28.33 -13.62 18.41
C VAL A 71 29.17 -14.82 17.94
N LYS A 72 30.27 -14.56 17.25
CA LYS A 72 31.21 -15.59 16.78
C LYS A 72 32.58 -15.45 17.42
N ALA A 73 33.33 -16.54 17.39
CA ALA A 73 34.74 -16.52 17.77
C ALA A 73 35.51 -15.52 16.88
N GLY A 74 36.25 -14.62 17.51
CA GLY A 74 37.02 -13.54 16.87
C GLY A 74 36.31 -12.19 16.82
N ASP A 75 35.01 -12.11 17.13
CA ASP A 75 34.30 -10.83 17.21
C ASP A 75 34.69 -10.06 18.48
N ASP A 76 34.65 -8.73 18.44
CA ASP A 76 34.73 -7.90 19.65
C ASP A 76 33.51 -8.15 20.54
N PHE A 77 33.71 -8.15 21.87
CA PHE A 77 32.60 -8.30 22.81
C PHE A 77 31.54 -7.20 22.60
N SER A 78 30.28 -7.60 22.48
CA SER A 78 29.15 -6.68 22.42
C SER A 78 28.01 -7.15 23.32
N ARG A 79 27.71 -6.37 24.36
CA ARG A 79 26.58 -6.63 25.26
C ARG A 79 25.26 -6.65 24.51
N LYS A 80 25.07 -5.75 23.54
CA LYS A 80 23.89 -5.73 22.67
C LYS A 80 23.75 -7.03 21.88
N ALA A 81 24.82 -7.53 21.26
CA ALA A 81 24.77 -8.79 20.50
C ALA A 81 24.43 -9.99 21.40
N LEU A 82 24.91 -10.02 22.65
CA LEU A 82 24.53 -11.04 23.63
C LEU A 82 23.06 -10.94 24.03
N SER A 83 22.57 -9.73 24.33
CA SER A 83 21.17 -9.49 24.67
C SER A 83 20.22 -9.83 23.51
N GLU A 84 20.62 -9.50 22.28
CA GLU A 84 19.88 -9.91 21.08
C GLU A 84 19.90 -11.42 20.90
N THR A 85 21.03 -12.09 21.16
CA THR A 85 21.13 -13.55 21.12
C THR A 85 20.20 -14.20 22.15
N THR A 86 20.24 -13.80 23.42
CA THR A 86 19.36 -14.37 24.46
C THR A 86 17.89 -14.11 24.14
N LYS A 87 17.56 -12.92 23.62
CA LYS A 87 16.21 -12.61 23.13
C LYS A 87 15.77 -13.50 21.98
N LEU A 88 16.60 -13.70 20.95
CA LEU A 88 16.26 -14.53 19.79
C LEU A 88 16.04 -16.00 20.18
N ILE A 89 16.90 -16.53 21.06
CA ILE A 89 16.76 -17.88 21.61
C ILE A 89 15.46 -17.97 22.43
N GLY A 90 15.21 -17.00 23.32
CA GLY A 90 13.98 -16.93 24.10
C GLY A 90 12.73 -16.87 23.24
N GLU A 91 12.73 -16.06 22.17
CA GLU A 91 11.61 -15.97 21.23
C GLU A 91 11.40 -17.27 20.43
N ARG A 92 12.48 -17.97 20.06
CA ARG A 92 12.40 -19.27 19.38
C ARG A 92 11.75 -20.33 20.27
N LEU A 93 12.12 -20.37 21.56
CA LEU A 93 11.54 -21.29 22.55
C LEU A 93 10.09 -20.90 22.90
N ALA A 94 9.83 -19.61 23.06
CA ALA A 94 8.50 -19.05 23.27
C ALA A 94 7.53 -19.33 22.11
N SER A 95 8.04 -19.44 20.88
CA SER A 95 7.25 -19.85 19.71
C SER A 95 6.77 -21.31 19.80
N GLU A 96 7.47 -22.13 20.60
CA GLU A 96 7.08 -23.52 20.87
C GLU A 96 6.27 -23.65 22.18
N GLY A 97 5.93 -22.54 22.85
CA GLY A 97 5.15 -22.56 24.09
C GLY A 97 5.97 -22.51 25.38
N TYR A 98 7.28 -22.31 25.32
CA TYR A 98 8.12 -22.12 26.50
C TYR A 98 8.25 -20.62 26.84
N ALA A 99 7.17 -20.03 27.35
CA ALA A 99 7.08 -18.58 27.58
C ALA A 99 8.04 -18.06 28.67
N PHE A 100 8.33 -18.90 29.66
CA PHE A 100 9.16 -18.55 30.82
C PHE A 100 10.58 -19.13 30.73
N ALA A 101 11.05 -19.42 29.50
CA ALA A 101 12.40 -19.91 29.29
C ALA A 101 13.43 -18.91 29.84
N ASN A 102 14.34 -19.39 30.67
CA ASN A 102 15.43 -18.61 31.24
C ASN A 102 16.71 -18.90 30.46
N ILE A 103 17.31 -17.86 29.88
CA ILE A 103 18.56 -17.96 29.10
C ILE A 103 19.60 -17.08 29.76
N ASN A 104 20.61 -17.71 30.34
CA ASN A 104 21.72 -17.02 31.00
C ASN A 104 22.99 -17.17 30.15
N ALA A 105 23.60 -16.04 29.79
CA ALA A 105 24.92 -16.02 29.18
C ALA A 105 25.98 -15.97 30.28
N ILE A 106 26.62 -17.11 30.55
CA ILE A 106 27.66 -17.22 31.58
C ILE A 106 29.01 -16.90 30.92
N PRO A 107 29.70 -15.81 31.31
CA PRO A 107 31.04 -15.52 30.81
C PRO A 107 32.07 -16.42 31.47
N ASP A 108 33.01 -16.91 30.67
CA ASP A 108 34.26 -17.54 31.10
C ASP A 108 35.42 -16.69 30.57
N MET A 109 36.04 -15.92 31.46
CA MET A 109 36.99 -14.88 31.10
C MET A 109 38.43 -15.36 31.21
N ASN A 110 39.22 -15.10 30.17
CA ASN A 110 40.66 -15.21 30.19
C ASN A 110 41.29 -13.81 30.16
N LYS A 111 41.64 -13.30 31.35
CA LYS A 111 42.22 -11.96 31.50
C LYS A 111 43.63 -11.81 30.91
N GLU A 112 44.40 -12.91 30.80
CA GLU A 112 45.76 -12.84 30.24
C GLU A 112 45.76 -12.68 28.71
N LYS A 113 44.75 -13.25 28.04
CA LYS A 113 44.60 -13.19 26.58
C LYS A 113 43.62 -12.11 26.12
N HIS A 114 42.95 -11.42 27.04
CA HIS A 114 41.84 -10.52 26.75
C HIS A 114 40.76 -11.20 25.89
N GLU A 115 40.43 -12.44 26.26
CA GLU A 115 39.46 -13.28 25.56
C GLU A 115 38.33 -13.69 26.52
N VAL A 116 37.09 -13.80 26.01
CA VAL A 116 35.94 -14.27 26.79
C VAL A 116 35.17 -15.33 26.00
N ALA A 117 34.88 -16.47 26.64
CA ALA A 117 33.95 -17.46 26.12
C ALA A 117 32.58 -17.26 26.76
N PHE A 118 31.50 -17.49 26.01
CA PHE A 118 30.14 -17.43 26.54
C PHE A 118 29.45 -18.78 26.46
N ASN A 119 28.98 -19.27 27.59
CA ASN A 119 28.10 -20.43 27.66
C ASN A 119 26.65 -19.97 27.89
N PHE A 120 25.81 -20.11 26.87
CA PHE A 120 24.37 -19.86 26.96
C PHE A 120 23.70 -21.07 27.60
N MET A 121 23.42 -20.96 28.90
CA MET A 121 22.71 -21.96 29.68
C MET A 121 21.21 -21.74 29.54
N ILE A 122 20.52 -22.71 28.93
CA ILE A 122 19.09 -22.66 28.64
C ILE A 122 18.32 -23.55 29.62
N ASP A 123 17.37 -22.94 30.32
CA ASP A 123 16.31 -23.64 31.03
C ASP A 123 14.96 -23.29 30.40
N PRO A 124 14.34 -24.23 29.65
CA PRO A 124 13.10 -23.95 28.92
C PRO A 124 11.89 -23.85 29.87
N GLY A 125 11.97 -24.38 31.08
CA GLY A 125 10.81 -24.54 31.96
C GLY A 125 9.72 -25.44 31.36
N GLN A 126 8.50 -25.28 31.84
CA GLN A 126 7.34 -26.01 31.33
C GLN A 126 6.67 -25.28 30.16
N ARG A 127 6.05 -26.07 29.27
CA ARG A 127 5.25 -25.53 28.18
C ARG A 127 3.94 -24.97 28.73
N VAL A 128 3.52 -23.82 28.22
CA VAL A 128 2.30 -23.13 28.65
C VAL A 128 1.32 -22.97 27.50
N TYR A 129 0.04 -22.93 27.82
CA TYR A 129 -1.02 -22.66 26.88
C TYR A 129 -1.79 -21.40 27.27
N ILE A 130 -2.41 -20.76 26.27
CA ILE A 130 -3.26 -19.60 26.48
C ILE A 130 -4.61 -20.07 26.97
N ARG A 131 -5.02 -19.66 28.17
CA ARG A 131 -6.33 -19.99 28.73
C ARG A 131 -7.44 -19.15 28.12
N ARG A 132 -7.27 -17.83 28.09
CA ARG A 132 -8.24 -16.87 27.52
C ARG A 132 -7.56 -15.60 27.01
N ILE A 133 -8.23 -14.92 26.10
CA ILE A 133 -7.87 -13.59 25.60
C ILE A 133 -8.92 -12.60 26.12
N ASN A 134 -8.51 -11.76 27.07
CA ASN A 134 -9.33 -10.71 27.64
C ASN A 134 -9.07 -9.40 26.88
N ILE A 135 -10.11 -8.76 26.37
CA ILE A 135 -10.00 -7.48 25.65
C ILE A 135 -10.72 -6.40 26.48
N SER A 136 -10.06 -5.26 26.64
CA SER A 136 -10.55 -4.15 27.45
C SER A 136 -10.24 -2.80 26.81
N GLY A 137 -11.04 -1.78 27.15
CA GLY A 137 -10.91 -0.42 26.60
C GLY A 137 -11.67 -0.19 25.29
N ASN A 138 -12.24 -1.23 24.68
CA ASN A 138 -13.06 -1.17 23.47
C ASN A 138 -14.53 -0.81 23.79
N THR A 139 -14.78 0.43 24.20
CA THR A 139 -16.12 0.90 24.59
C THR A 139 -17.08 1.09 23.42
N LYS A 140 -16.56 1.45 22.25
CA LYS A 140 -17.32 1.67 21.01
C LYS A 140 -17.18 0.47 20.08
N THR A 141 -15.97 -0.05 19.94
CA THR A 141 -15.60 -1.15 19.06
C THR A 141 -16.01 -2.48 19.66
N ARG A 142 -16.69 -3.30 18.88
CA ARG A 142 -17.11 -4.63 19.32
C ARG A 142 -15.88 -5.52 19.54
N ASP A 143 -15.96 -6.37 20.57
CA ASP A 143 -14.90 -7.33 20.90
C ASP A 143 -14.49 -8.20 19.71
N GLU A 144 -15.47 -8.66 18.91
CA GLU A 144 -15.27 -9.47 17.70
C GLU A 144 -14.29 -8.84 16.69
N VAL A 145 -14.26 -7.51 16.60
CA VAL A 145 -13.42 -6.77 15.64
C VAL A 145 -11.95 -6.87 16.01
N ILE A 146 -11.63 -6.88 17.31
CA ILE A 146 -10.27 -7.05 17.81
C ILE A 146 -9.92 -8.53 17.82
N ARG A 147 -10.84 -9.38 18.30
CA ARG A 147 -10.62 -10.82 18.45
C ARG A 147 -10.32 -11.53 17.12
N ARG A 148 -10.97 -11.15 16.02
CA ARG A 148 -10.71 -11.75 14.69
C ARG A 148 -9.31 -11.45 14.13
N GLU A 149 -8.63 -10.43 14.64
CA GLU A 149 -7.24 -10.12 14.26
C GLU A 149 -6.23 -11.01 14.99
N PHE A 150 -6.66 -11.79 15.99
CA PHE A 150 -5.77 -12.68 16.72
C PHE A 150 -5.46 -13.96 15.95
N ARG A 151 -4.17 -14.19 15.69
CA ARG A 151 -3.64 -15.46 15.19
C ARG A 151 -3.44 -16.49 16.30
N GLN A 152 -3.19 -16.02 17.52
CA GLN A 152 -3.16 -16.87 18.71
C GLN A 152 -4.60 -17.24 19.09
N VAL A 153 -4.86 -18.53 19.26
CA VAL A 153 -6.18 -19.04 19.67
C VAL A 153 -6.15 -19.39 21.15
N GLU A 154 -7.28 -19.19 21.83
CA GLU A 154 -7.50 -19.68 23.19
C GLU A 154 -7.38 -21.22 23.25
N SER A 155 -7.00 -21.75 24.39
CA SER A 155 -6.75 -23.19 24.63
C SER A 155 -5.70 -23.83 23.70
N SER A 156 -4.82 -23.02 23.10
CA SER A 156 -3.69 -23.51 22.32
C SER A 156 -2.36 -23.12 22.94
N TRP A 157 -1.29 -23.83 22.59
CA TRP A 157 0.06 -23.53 23.06
C TRP A 157 0.42 -22.07 22.78
N PHE A 158 1.13 -21.46 23.72
CA PHE A 158 1.63 -20.11 23.56
C PHE A 158 2.59 -20.02 22.36
N ASP A 159 2.40 -19.01 21.51
CA ASP A 159 3.33 -18.72 20.42
C ASP A 159 3.52 -17.21 20.33
N VAL A 160 4.70 -16.74 20.74
CA VAL A 160 5.05 -15.31 20.72
C VAL A 160 5.00 -14.71 19.32
N LYS A 161 5.25 -15.49 18.24
CA LYS A 161 5.16 -14.97 16.87
C LYS A 161 3.72 -14.65 16.52
N LYS A 162 2.77 -15.52 16.90
CA LYS A 162 1.34 -15.27 16.71
C LYS A 162 0.86 -14.08 17.51
N ILE A 163 1.32 -13.90 18.75
CA ILE A 163 0.99 -12.72 19.57
C ILE A 163 1.49 -11.43 18.90
N LYS A 164 2.75 -11.40 18.44
CA LYS A 164 3.31 -10.23 17.74
C LYS A 164 2.58 -9.93 16.43
N GLN A 165 2.23 -10.95 15.65
CA GLN A 165 1.42 -10.79 14.44
C GLN A 165 0.03 -10.23 14.77
N SER A 166 -0.61 -10.75 15.82
CA SER A 166 -1.92 -10.26 16.28
C SER A 166 -1.85 -8.79 16.68
N LYS A 167 -0.82 -8.38 17.44
CA LYS A 167 -0.58 -6.97 17.78
C LYS A 167 -0.47 -6.11 16.52
N LYS A 168 0.35 -6.54 15.56
CA LYS A 168 0.54 -5.82 14.29
C LYS A 168 -0.78 -5.65 13.54
N HIS A 169 -1.62 -6.68 13.49
CA HIS A 169 -2.93 -6.62 12.83
C HIS A 169 -3.89 -5.67 13.55
N VAL A 170 -3.95 -5.72 14.89
CA VAL A 170 -4.75 -4.80 15.70
C VAL A 170 -4.29 -3.35 15.50
N ASP A 171 -2.98 -3.11 15.48
CA ASP A 171 -2.40 -1.79 15.19
C ASP A 171 -2.78 -1.32 13.77
N GLN A 172 -2.78 -2.23 12.79
CA GLN A 172 -3.15 -1.96 11.39
C GLN A 172 -4.64 -1.63 11.17
N LEU A 173 -5.53 -1.99 12.10
CA LEU A 173 -6.94 -1.55 12.03
C LEU A 173 -7.04 -0.02 12.07
N GLY A 174 -6.10 0.66 12.76
CA GLY A 174 -6.10 2.11 12.89
C GLY A 174 -7.29 2.64 13.72
N PHE A 175 -7.95 1.81 14.52
CA PHE A 175 -9.06 2.20 15.40
C PHE A 175 -8.62 2.68 16.78
N PHE A 176 -7.34 2.43 17.12
CA PHE A 176 -6.78 2.68 18.44
C PHE A 176 -5.58 3.64 18.32
N GLU A 177 -5.37 4.44 19.36
CA GLU A 177 -4.13 5.20 19.58
C GLU A 177 -3.00 4.26 20.00
N GLU A 178 -3.33 3.33 20.90
CA GLU A 178 -2.41 2.34 21.45
C GLU A 178 -3.14 1.01 21.66
N ALA A 179 -2.47 -0.08 21.36
CA ALA A 179 -2.85 -1.44 21.73
C ALA A 179 -1.70 -2.09 22.51
N ASN A 180 -1.91 -2.28 23.81
CA ASN A 180 -1.00 -3.00 24.68
C ASN A 180 -1.46 -4.45 24.82
N ILE A 181 -0.53 -5.39 24.72
CA ILE A 181 -0.78 -6.82 24.93
C ILE A 181 0.16 -7.30 26.03
N GLU A 182 -0.44 -7.74 27.13
CA GLU A 182 0.26 -8.31 28.27
C GLU A 182 -0.10 -9.79 28.38
N THR A 183 0.89 -10.61 28.73
CA THR A 183 0.71 -12.05 28.89
C THR A 183 1.09 -12.46 30.31
N PRO A 184 0.27 -12.18 31.33
CA PRO A 184 0.56 -12.59 32.69
C PRO A 184 0.36 -14.10 32.89
N ALA A 185 1.15 -14.67 33.81
CA ALA A 185 0.92 -16.03 34.32
C ALA A 185 -0.39 -16.11 35.11
N VAL A 186 -1.09 -17.23 35.04
CA VAL A 186 -2.30 -17.45 35.83
C VAL A 186 -1.92 -17.81 37.27
N PRO A 187 -2.38 -17.07 38.30
CA PRO A 187 -2.09 -17.42 39.69
C PRO A 187 -2.60 -18.83 40.02
N GLY A 188 -1.71 -19.68 40.56
CA GLY A 188 -2.05 -21.05 40.94
C GLY A 188 -2.04 -22.08 39.80
N ALA A 189 -1.73 -21.69 38.56
CA ALA A 189 -1.59 -22.60 37.43
C ALA A 189 -0.29 -22.30 36.65
N ALA A 190 0.69 -23.18 36.78
CA ALA A 190 2.05 -22.94 36.28
C ALA A 190 2.20 -23.19 34.77
N ASP A 191 1.23 -23.88 34.16
CA ASP A 191 1.12 -24.23 32.75
C ASP A 191 0.17 -23.32 31.96
N GLN A 192 -0.35 -22.25 32.58
CA GLN A 192 -1.38 -21.38 32.00
C GLN A 192 -0.98 -19.91 31.97
N MET A 193 -1.35 -19.25 30.87
CA MET A 193 -1.24 -17.81 30.71
C MET A 193 -2.53 -17.21 30.18
N ASP A 194 -2.83 -15.99 30.59
CA ASP A 194 -3.87 -15.18 29.96
C ASP A 194 -3.21 -14.20 28.99
N VAL A 195 -3.97 -13.74 28.00
CA VAL A 195 -3.58 -12.61 27.13
C VAL A 195 -4.53 -11.47 27.43
N ASN A 196 -3.99 -10.38 27.98
CA ASN A 196 -4.75 -9.18 28.29
C ASN A 196 -4.44 -8.12 27.23
N VAL A 197 -5.47 -7.74 26.49
CA VAL A 197 -5.41 -6.73 25.45
C VAL A 197 -6.09 -5.48 25.98
N SER A 198 -5.32 -4.40 26.08
CA SER A 198 -5.80 -3.10 26.52
C SER A 198 -5.66 -2.12 25.37
N VAL A 199 -6.79 -1.58 24.90
CA VAL A 199 -6.81 -0.63 23.78
C VAL A 199 -7.33 0.73 24.19
N THR A 200 -6.76 1.78 23.61
CA THR A 200 -7.26 3.15 23.74
C THR A 200 -7.89 3.56 22.42
N GLU A 201 -9.22 3.64 22.38
CA GLU A 201 -9.97 4.00 21.16
C GLU A 201 -9.75 5.45 20.75
N LYS A 202 -9.57 5.67 19.44
CA LYS A 202 -9.47 7.02 18.86
C LYS A 202 -10.60 7.30 17.88
N SER A 203 -10.67 8.55 17.41
CA SER A 203 -11.61 8.90 16.34
C SER A 203 -11.20 8.20 15.03
N THR A 204 -12.12 7.42 14.48
CA THR A 204 -11.98 6.70 13.21
C THR A 204 -12.63 7.41 12.03
N GLY A 205 -13.34 8.52 12.32
CA GLY A 205 -13.94 9.38 11.31
C GLY A 205 -12.91 10.37 10.77
N SER A 206 -12.92 10.57 9.46
CA SER A 206 -12.09 11.55 8.78
C SER A 206 -12.91 12.34 7.76
N PHE A 207 -12.56 13.61 7.64
CA PHE A 207 -13.06 14.50 6.60
C PHE A 207 -11.89 14.87 5.70
N THR A 208 -12.11 14.78 4.40
CA THR A 208 -11.10 15.06 3.37
C THR A 208 -11.63 16.16 2.47
N VAL A 209 -10.82 17.19 2.24
CA VAL A 209 -11.07 18.22 1.24
C VAL A 209 -9.78 18.39 0.47
N GLY A 210 -9.90 18.39 -0.85
CA GLY A 210 -8.79 18.52 -1.76
C GLY A 210 -9.19 19.31 -2.98
N ALA A 211 -8.19 19.95 -3.58
CA ALA A 211 -8.30 20.52 -4.90
C ALA A 211 -7.15 19.98 -5.74
N GLY A 212 -7.43 19.67 -6.99
CA GLY A 212 -6.43 19.28 -7.97
C GLY A 212 -6.59 20.08 -9.25
N VAL A 213 -5.50 20.25 -9.99
CA VAL A 213 -5.54 20.86 -11.32
C VAL A 213 -4.77 19.97 -12.28
N GLY A 214 -5.39 19.62 -13.40
CA GLY A 214 -4.78 18.79 -14.41
C GLY A 214 -5.00 19.32 -15.82
N SER A 215 -4.05 19.05 -16.71
CA SER A 215 -4.10 19.48 -18.11
C SER A 215 -5.33 18.97 -18.89
N GLY A 216 -5.94 17.85 -18.48
CA GLY A 216 -7.12 17.29 -19.14
C GLY A 216 -8.46 17.76 -18.58
N GLU A 217 -8.55 17.98 -17.27
CA GLU A 217 -9.83 18.24 -16.59
C GLU A 217 -9.97 19.66 -16.03
N GLY A 218 -8.86 20.39 -15.89
CA GLY A 218 -8.82 21.68 -15.22
C GLY A 218 -8.88 21.51 -13.70
N LEU A 219 -9.57 22.44 -13.01
CA LEU A 219 -9.79 22.37 -11.56
C LEU A 219 -10.78 21.25 -11.22
N VAL A 220 -10.36 20.38 -10.29
CA VAL A 220 -11.16 19.33 -9.68
C VAL A 220 -11.19 19.58 -8.17
N LEU A 221 -12.37 19.56 -7.58
CA LEU A 221 -12.56 19.65 -6.14
C LEU A 221 -13.02 18.29 -5.64
N THR A 222 -12.38 17.80 -4.59
CA THR A 222 -12.72 16.56 -3.92
C THR A 222 -13.13 16.85 -2.49
N ALA A 223 -14.26 16.33 -2.05
CA ALA A 223 -14.70 16.37 -0.66
C ALA A 223 -15.19 14.98 -0.27
N GLY A 224 -14.88 14.53 0.93
CA GLY A 224 -15.33 13.22 1.39
C GLY A 224 -15.36 13.11 2.89
N VAL A 225 -16.31 12.32 3.38
CA VAL A 225 -16.39 11.90 4.78
C VAL A 225 -16.26 10.40 4.79
N SER A 226 -15.37 9.86 5.62
CA SER A 226 -15.25 8.43 5.84
C SER A 226 -15.28 8.10 7.31
N GLN A 227 -15.86 6.93 7.62
CA GLN A 227 -15.91 6.35 8.95
C GLN A 227 -15.46 4.90 8.86
N SER A 228 -14.24 4.61 9.31
CA SER A 228 -13.62 3.28 9.15
C SER A 228 -14.08 2.22 10.15
N ASN A 229 -14.76 2.64 11.22
CA ASN A 229 -15.33 1.73 12.22
C ASN A 229 -16.77 2.13 12.56
N LEU A 230 -17.64 2.06 11.55
CA LEU A 230 -19.03 2.48 11.65
C LEU A 230 -19.75 1.68 12.75
N PHE A 231 -20.27 2.40 13.76
CA PHE A 231 -20.95 1.85 14.93
C PHE A 231 -20.14 0.76 15.67
N GLY A 232 -18.80 0.81 15.59
CA GLY A 232 -17.95 -0.17 16.25
C GLY A 232 -17.87 -1.55 15.60
N SER A 233 -18.47 -1.72 14.41
CA SER A 233 -18.56 -3.03 13.72
C SER A 233 -17.32 -3.40 12.89
N GLY A 234 -16.33 -2.51 12.79
CA GLY A 234 -15.22 -2.61 11.85
C GLY A 234 -15.64 -2.41 10.38
N SER A 235 -16.90 -2.05 10.12
CA SER A 235 -17.37 -1.70 8.77
C SER A 235 -16.94 -0.29 8.39
N HIS A 236 -16.62 -0.09 7.12
CA HIS A 236 -16.23 1.20 6.57
C HIS A 236 -17.38 1.82 5.78
N LEU A 237 -17.71 3.09 6.05
CA LEU A 237 -18.64 3.88 5.25
C LEU A 237 -17.91 5.11 4.71
N SER A 238 -17.99 5.35 3.42
CA SER A 238 -17.43 6.54 2.78
C SER A 238 -18.43 7.21 1.86
N THR A 239 -18.49 8.53 1.96
CA THR A 239 -19.21 9.40 1.02
C THR A 239 -18.16 10.28 0.37
N GLN A 240 -18.10 10.28 -0.97
CA GLN A 240 -17.13 11.04 -1.74
C GLN A 240 -17.84 11.85 -2.83
N LEU A 241 -17.44 13.10 -2.97
CA LEU A 241 -17.82 14.02 -4.02
C LEU A 241 -16.55 14.46 -4.75
N ASN A 242 -16.45 14.18 -6.04
CA ASN A 242 -15.41 14.69 -6.93
C ASN A 242 -16.09 15.51 -8.01
N THR A 243 -15.80 16.80 -8.11
CA THR A 243 -16.45 17.71 -9.08
C THR A 243 -15.41 18.46 -9.89
N GLY A 244 -15.54 18.41 -11.22
CA GLY A 244 -14.71 19.13 -12.16
C GLY A 244 -15.55 19.64 -13.34
N LYS A 245 -14.87 20.26 -14.31
CA LYS A 245 -15.55 20.78 -15.52
C LYS A 245 -16.08 19.65 -16.42
N ILE A 246 -15.37 18.52 -16.47
CA ILE A 246 -15.70 17.38 -17.34
C ILE A 246 -16.48 16.34 -16.57
N ASN A 247 -15.98 15.87 -15.42
CA ASN A 247 -16.62 14.82 -14.64
C ASN A 247 -17.13 15.34 -13.30
N GLN A 248 -18.28 14.82 -12.89
CA GLN A 248 -18.80 14.96 -11.55
C GLN A 248 -19.19 13.58 -11.05
N ASN A 249 -18.67 13.17 -9.90
CA ASN A 249 -18.94 11.88 -9.30
C ASN A 249 -19.33 12.09 -7.84
N ILE A 250 -20.49 11.58 -7.45
CA ILE A 250 -20.87 11.41 -6.06
C ILE A 250 -21.06 9.92 -5.80
N SER A 251 -20.48 9.41 -4.73
CA SER A 251 -20.57 8.01 -4.36
C SER A 251 -20.68 7.82 -2.87
N VAL A 252 -21.50 6.86 -2.46
CA VAL A 252 -21.60 6.34 -1.10
C VAL A 252 -21.23 4.86 -1.17
N SER A 253 -20.25 4.45 -0.37
CA SER A 253 -19.75 3.08 -0.35
C SER A 253 -19.74 2.57 1.08
N TYR A 254 -20.42 1.46 1.33
CA TYR A 254 -20.34 0.72 2.59
C TYR A 254 -19.56 -0.57 2.35
N THR A 255 -18.68 -0.96 3.28
CA THR A 255 -17.86 -2.17 3.18
C THR A 255 -17.79 -2.86 4.53
N ASN A 256 -18.20 -4.13 4.58
CA ASN A 256 -17.82 -5.03 5.67
C ASN A 256 -16.57 -5.80 5.22
N PRO A 257 -15.38 -5.56 5.83
CA PRO A 257 -14.14 -6.24 5.44
C PRO A 257 -14.12 -7.73 5.81
N TYR A 258 -14.92 -8.16 6.78
CA TYR A 258 -15.03 -9.55 7.22
C TYR A 258 -16.50 -9.98 7.16
N PHE A 259 -17.00 -10.14 5.94
CA PHE A 259 -18.30 -10.77 5.71
C PHE A 259 -18.25 -12.28 5.96
N THR A 260 -17.08 -12.90 5.81
CA THR A 260 -16.77 -14.26 6.29
C THR A 260 -15.59 -14.24 7.24
N ASP A 261 -15.45 -15.30 8.03
CA ASP A 261 -14.35 -15.45 9.01
C ASP A 261 -12.97 -15.47 8.32
N ASP A 262 -12.90 -15.94 7.07
CA ASP A 262 -11.67 -15.98 6.26
C ASP A 262 -11.26 -14.62 5.66
N GLY A 263 -11.99 -13.53 5.97
CA GLY A 263 -11.65 -12.19 5.48
C GLY A 263 -12.19 -11.86 4.10
N MET A 264 -13.22 -12.56 3.62
CA MET A 264 -13.95 -12.12 2.43
C MET A 264 -14.72 -10.84 2.77
N SER A 265 -14.49 -9.79 2.01
CA SER A 265 -15.18 -8.52 2.16
C SER A 265 -16.46 -8.47 1.33
N ARG A 266 -17.46 -7.72 1.79
CA ARG A 266 -18.69 -7.40 1.05
C ARG A 266 -18.96 -5.91 1.12
N GLY A 267 -19.18 -5.29 -0.03
CA GLY A 267 -19.49 -3.87 -0.13
C GLY A 267 -20.77 -3.59 -0.92
N PHE A 268 -21.40 -2.46 -0.61
CA PHE A 268 -22.52 -1.89 -1.34
C PHE A 268 -22.13 -0.49 -1.81
N ASP A 269 -22.35 -0.21 -3.08
CA ASP A 269 -22.03 1.06 -3.71
C ASP A 269 -23.29 1.70 -4.26
N VAL A 270 -23.44 3.00 -4.03
CA VAL A 270 -24.41 3.84 -4.73
C VAL A 270 -23.66 5.03 -5.28
N TYR A 271 -23.77 5.28 -6.59
CA TYR A 271 -23.05 6.38 -7.22
C TYR A 271 -23.88 7.08 -8.28
N LYS A 272 -23.54 8.34 -8.52
CA LYS A 272 -24.00 9.11 -9.68
C LYS A 272 -22.79 9.79 -10.32
N ARG A 273 -22.58 9.49 -11.60
CA ARG A 273 -21.51 10.05 -12.42
C ARG A 273 -22.10 10.83 -13.59
N ASN A 274 -21.76 12.10 -13.68
CA ASN A 274 -22.02 12.93 -14.85
C ASN A 274 -20.69 13.15 -15.59
N SER A 275 -20.75 13.11 -16.92
CA SER A 275 -19.61 13.43 -17.80
C SER A 275 -20.08 14.36 -18.91
N ASN A 276 -19.34 15.43 -19.15
CA ASN A 276 -19.62 16.44 -20.17
C ASN A 276 -18.44 16.58 -21.13
N ALA A 277 -18.56 15.98 -22.30
CA ALA A 277 -17.53 15.99 -23.34
C ALA A 277 -17.61 17.21 -24.28
N THR A 278 -18.57 18.13 -24.10
CA THR A 278 -18.90 19.18 -25.09
C THR A 278 -17.76 20.16 -25.39
N ASN A 279 -16.91 20.46 -24.39
CA ASN A 279 -15.80 21.40 -24.50
C ASN A 279 -14.43 20.70 -24.35
N THR A 280 -14.27 19.55 -25.00
CA THR A 280 -13.08 18.69 -24.90
C THR A 280 -12.54 18.32 -26.30
N THR A 281 -11.48 17.52 -26.34
CA THR A 281 -10.97 16.90 -27.58
C THR A 281 -11.87 15.80 -28.11
N LEU A 282 -12.83 15.33 -27.31
CA LEU A 282 -13.75 14.26 -27.64
C LEU A 282 -14.91 14.76 -28.50
N SER A 283 -15.47 13.88 -29.31
CA SER A 283 -16.75 14.09 -29.97
C SER A 283 -17.83 14.41 -28.93
N GLN A 284 -18.69 15.38 -29.21
CA GLN A 284 -19.56 15.97 -28.19
C GLN A 284 -20.71 15.05 -27.79
N PHE A 285 -20.85 14.82 -26.47
CA PHE A 285 -22.01 14.21 -25.82
C PHE A 285 -22.01 14.55 -24.32
N THR A 286 -23.13 14.31 -23.65
CA THR A 286 -23.21 14.28 -22.19
C THR A 286 -23.72 12.93 -21.72
N SER A 287 -23.31 12.51 -20.53
CA SER A 287 -23.78 11.29 -19.90
C SER A 287 -24.05 11.52 -18.43
N SER A 288 -25.19 11.05 -17.93
CA SER A 288 -25.52 10.97 -16.51
C SER A 288 -25.85 9.52 -16.18
N THR A 289 -25.05 8.88 -15.33
CA THR A 289 -25.21 7.48 -14.94
C THR A 289 -25.41 7.39 -13.44
N ALA A 290 -26.51 6.79 -13.00
CA ALA A 290 -26.72 6.39 -11.61
C ALA A 290 -26.56 4.87 -11.50
N GLY A 291 -25.85 4.41 -10.48
CA GLY A 291 -25.58 2.99 -10.28
C GLY A 291 -25.77 2.57 -8.83
N ILE A 292 -26.23 1.35 -8.64
CA ILE A 292 -26.22 0.64 -7.36
C ILE A 292 -25.62 -0.75 -7.57
N GLY A 293 -24.70 -1.15 -6.69
CA GLY A 293 -24.03 -2.43 -6.82
C GLY A 293 -23.67 -3.08 -5.51
N VAL A 294 -23.45 -4.39 -5.58
CA VAL A 294 -22.82 -5.20 -4.53
C VAL A 294 -21.51 -5.74 -5.06
N ARG A 295 -20.47 -5.70 -4.23
CA ARG A 295 -19.14 -6.23 -4.56
C ARG A 295 -18.63 -7.13 -3.44
N PHE A 296 -17.82 -8.10 -3.81
CA PHE A 296 -17.11 -8.99 -2.90
C PHE A 296 -15.62 -8.92 -3.21
N GLY A 297 -14.78 -9.00 -2.18
CA GLY A 297 -13.33 -9.06 -2.30
C GLY A 297 -12.79 -10.25 -1.55
N VAL A 298 -12.00 -11.09 -2.23
CA VAL A 298 -11.42 -12.31 -1.71
C VAL A 298 -9.89 -12.15 -1.71
N PRO A 299 -9.24 -12.01 -0.55
CA PRO A 299 -7.79 -12.03 -0.46
C PRO A 299 -7.30 -13.45 -0.78
N ILE A 300 -6.40 -13.58 -1.76
CA ILE A 300 -5.79 -14.86 -2.13
C ILE A 300 -4.46 -15.04 -1.40
N SER A 301 -3.71 -13.95 -1.29
CA SER A 301 -2.40 -13.86 -0.64
C SER A 301 -2.21 -12.44 -0.11
N ASP A 302 -1.12 -12.21 0.63
CA ASP A 302 -0.77 -10.88 1.17
C ASP A 302 -0.61 -9.81 0.08
N ASP A 303 -0.26 -10.22 -1.15
CA ASP A 303 -0.04 -9.36 -2.31
C ASP A 303 -1.13 -9.46 -3.39
N SER A 304 -2.15 -10.33 -3.24
CA SER A 304 -3.14 -10.57 -4.31
C SER A 304 -4.59 -10.68 -3.82
N ASN A 305 -5.48 -10.03 -4.55
CA ASN A 305 -6.91 -9.97 -4.27
C ASN A 305 -7.75 -10.14 -5.54
N ILE A 306 -8.80 -10.95 -5.48
CA ILE A 306 -9.86 -10.99 -6.48
C ILE A 306 -11.06 -10.21 -5.98
N SER A 307 -11.71 -9.46 -6.87
CA SER A 307 -13.01 -8.88 -6.61
C SER A 307 -14.02 -9.33 -7.64
N TYR A 308 -15.29 -9.43 -7.25
CA TYR A 308 -16.38 -9.66 -8.18
C TYR A 308 -17.63 -8.92 -7.70
N GLY A 309 -18.49 -8.52 -8.63
CA GLY A 309 -19.65 -7.71 -8.27
C GLY A 309 -20.76 -7.74 -9.30
N LEU A 310 -21.92 -7.26 -8.85
CA LEU A 310 -23.11 -7.05 -9.66
C LEU A 310 -23.58 -5.62 -9.46
N THR A 311 -23.79 -4.90 -10.55
CA THR A 311 -24.21 -3.49 -10.53
C THR A 311 -25.36 -3.27 -11.51
N ILE A 312 -26.36 -2.49 -11.11
CA ILE A 312 -27.39 -1.98 -12.01
C ILE A 312 -27.10 -0.50 -12.26
N GLU A 313 -26.87 -0.15 -13.53
CA GLU A 313 -26.67 1.23 -13.99
C GLU A 313 -27.88 1.72 -14.79
N ASN A 314 -28.31 2.96 -14.56
CA ASN A 314 -29.20 3.71 -15.45
C ASN A 314 -28.42 4.89 -16.03
N SER A 315 -28.22 4.88 -17.35
CA SER A 315 -27.44 5.89 -18.07
C SER A 315 -28.33 6.70 -19.01
N ASN A 316 -28.37 8.01 -18.82
CA ASN A 316 -28.99 8.98 -19.71
C ASN A 316 -27.93 9.70 -20.54
N ILE A 317 -28.09 9.71 -21.86
CA ILE A 317 -27.18 10.25 -22.85
C ILE A 317 -27.80 11.47 -23.52
N GLY A 318 -27.13 12.62 -23.43
CA GLY A 318 -27.50 13.85 -24.12
C GLY A 318 -26.64 14.08 -25.36
N LEU A 319 -27.28 14.53 -26.44
CA LEU A 319 -26.63 14.91 -27.70
C LEU A 319 -26.68 16.42 -27.90
N THR A 320 -25.74 16.96 -28.66
CA THR A 320 -25.69 18.36 -29.09
C THR A 320 -25.83 18.45 -30.61
N ALA A 321 -26.00 19.66 -31.13
CA ALA A 321 -26.02 19.89 -32.59
C ALA A 321 -24.70 19.46 -33.29
N LEU A 322 -23.60 19.34 -32.55
CA LEU A 322 -22.29 18.92 -33.04
C LEU A 322 -21.98 17.44 -32.73
N SER A 323 -22.93 16.68 -32.18
CA SER A 323 -22.75 15.24 -31.98
C SER A 323 -22.64 14.49 -33.32
N PRO A 324 -21.66 13.59 -33.50
CA PRO A 324 -21.50 12.83 -34.73
C PRO A 324 -22.72 11.94 -35.07
N LEU A 325 -22.89 11.67 -36.37
CA LEU A 325 -23.95 10.77 -36.88
C LEU A 325 -23.95 9.38 -36.21
N ARG A 326 -22.78 8.89 -35.80
CA ARG A 326 -22.67 7.62 -35.07
C ARG A 326 -23.39 7.67 -33.72
N TYR A 327 -23.32 8.80 -33.01
CA TYR A 327 -23.94 8.97 -31.69
C TYR A 327 -25.44 9.17 -31.81
N THR A 328 -25.89 9.96 -32.79
CA THR A 328 -27.31 10.13 -33.10
C THR A 328 -27.94 8.81 -33.52
N SER A 329 -27.28 8.03 -34.39
CA SER A 329 -27.74 6.70 -34.79
C SER A 329 -27.83 5.73 -33.62
N TYR A 330 -26.87 5.76 -32.70
CA TYR A 330 -26.91 4.97 -31.48
C TYR A 330 -28.13 5.33 -30.62
N VAL A 331 -28.34 6.62 -30.33
CA VAL A 331 -29.46 7.07 -29.50
C VAL A 331 -30.82 6.79 -30.16
N ASN A 332 -30.92 6.92 -31.49
CA ASN A 332 -32.14 6.59 -32.22
C ASN A 332 -32.47 5.09 -32.19
N THR A 333 -31.44 4.22 -32.10
CA THR A 333 -31.61 2.76 -32.12
C THR A 333 -31.85 2.19 -30.72
N PHE A 334 -31.12 2.69 -29.72
CA PHE A 334 -31.09 2.13 -28.36
C PHE A 334 -31.79 3.02 -27.32
N GLY A 335 -32.20 4.23 -27.69
CA GLY A 335 -32.71 5.23 -26.77
C GLY A 335 -31.61 6.03 -26.07
N SER A 336 -31.98 7.21 -25.57
CA SER A 336 -31.10 8.06 -24.77
C SER A 336 -30.93 7.54 -23.34
N VAL A 337 -31.88 6.75 -22.84
CA VAL A 337 -31.85 6.16 -21.51
C VAL A 337 -31.68 4.65 -21.62
N ASN A 338 -30.66 4.11 -20.96
CA ASN A 338 -30.35 2.69 -20.96
C ASN A 338 -30.20 2.16 -19.53
N THR A 339 -30.87 1.06 -19.20
CA THR A 339 -30.67 0.33 -17.95
C THR A 339 -29.81 -0.91 -18.23
N THR A 340 -28.75 -1.10 -17.46
CA THR A 340 -27.77 -2.19 -17.66
C THR A 340 -27.50 -2.91 -16.36
N ALA A 341 -27.59 -4.24 -16.38
CA ALA A 341 -27.03 -5.08 -15.33
C ALA A 341 -25.60 -5.47 -15.71
N LEU A 342 -24.63 -5.17 -14.87
CA LEU A 342 -23.20 -5.42 -15.08
C LEU A 342 -22.71 -6.50 -14.11
N GLY A 343 -22.00 -7.49 -14.63
CA GLY A 343 -21.13 -8.36 -13.86
C GLY A 343 -19.70 -7.86 -13.96
N THR A 344 -19.00 -7.77 -12.84
CA THR A 344 -17.61 -7.32 -12.78
C THR A 344 -16.73 -8.38 -12.13
N VAL A 345 -15.50 -8.53 -12.64
CA VAL A 345 -14.45 -9.37 -12.06
C VAL A 345 -13.14 -8.60 -12.14
N GLY A 346 -12.49 -8.42 -10.99
CA GLY A 346 -11.20 -7.78 -10.86
C GLY A 346 -10.17 -8.73 -10.26
N TRP A 347 -8.93 -8.61 -10.68
CA TRP A 347 -7.78 -9.22 -10.04
C TRP A 347 -6.70 -8.16 -9.88
N THR A 348 -6.14 -8.05 -8.68
CA THR A 348 -5.01 -7.17 -8.40
C THR A 348 -3.90 -7.97 -7.75
N ARG A 349 -2.66 -7.68 -8.15
CA ARG A 349 -1.46 -8.13 -7.46
C ARG A 349 -0.51 -6.95 -7.31
N ASP A 350 -0.08 -6.65 -6.09
CA ASP A 350 0.84 -5.55 -5.78
C ASP A 350 1.97 -6.03 -4.89
N SER A 351 3.16 -6.17 -5.48
CA SER A 351 4.39 -6.62 -4.82
C SER A 351 5.42 -5.49 -4.72
N ARG A 352 4.99 -4.23 -4.84
CA ARG A 352 5.87 -3.06 -4.81
C ARG A 352 6.43 -2.84 -3.40
N ASP A 353 7.69 -2.44 -3.34
CA ASP A 353 8.39 -2.07 -2.10
C ASP A 353 7.77 -0.86 -1.40
N SER A 354 7.22 0.08 -2.17
CA SER A 354 6.53 1.26 -1.68
C SER A 354 5.41 1.68 -2.62
N ALA A 355 4.25 2.04 -2.08
CA ALA A 355 3.14 2.57 -2.87
C ALA A 355 3.39 3.99 -3.40
N ILE A 356 4.25 4.77 -2.72
CA ILE A 356 4.47 6.20 -2.98
C ILE A 356 5.79 6.42 -3.73
N TYR A 357 6.88 5.80 -3.28
CA TYR A 357 8.20 5.91 -3.88
C TYR A 357 8.70 4.53 -4.27
N THR A 358 8.07 3.90 -5.26
CA THR A 358 8.42 2.55 -5.71
C THR A 358 9.81 2.51 -6.35
N THR A 359 10.65 1.57 -5.92
CA THR A 359 11.96 1.29 -6.56
C THR A 359 12.10 -0.15 -7.05
N GLU A 360 11.30 -1.07 -6.52
CA GLU A 360 11.34 -2.49 -6.86
C GLU A 360 9.93 -3.09 -6.82
N GLY A 361 9.70 -4.10 -7.66
CA GLY A 361 8.51 -4.94 -7.61
C GLY A 361 7.59 -4.75 -8.80
N THR A 362 6.39 -5.33 -8.68
CA THR A 362 5.40 -5.35 -9.77
C THR A 362 4.03 -4.97 -9.26
N MET A 363 3.22 -4.39 -10.15
CA MET A 363 1.81 -4.16 -9.92
C MET A 363 1.04 -4.59 -11.16
N GLN A 364 0.03 -5.43 -10.97
CA GLN A 364 -0.81 -5.95 -12.04
C GLN A 364 -2.27 -5.78 -11.66
N ARG A 365 -3.08 -5.34 -12.63
CA ARG A 365 -4.53 -5.20 -12.49
C ARG A 365 -5.21 -5.74 -13.73
N ALA A 366 -6.08 -6.72 -13.57
CA ALA A 366 -7.00 -7.17 -14.61
C ALA A 366 -8.42 -6.83 -14.18
N TYR A 367 -9.23 -6.30 -15.08
CA TYR A 367 -10.63 -5.94 -14.80
C TYR A 367 -11.52 -6.24 -15.98
N ALA A 368 -12.56 -7.03 -15.75
CA ALA A 368 -13.60 -7.38 -16.71
C ALA A 368 -14.94 -6.81 -16.26
N GLU A 369 -15.62 -6.13 -17.16
CA GLU A 369 -17.01 -5.69 -17.02
C GLU A 369 -17.83 -6.32 -18.15
N ILE A 370 -18.94 -6.97 -17.82
CA ILE A 370 -19.81 -7.64 -18.77
C ILE A 370 -21.24 -7.16 -18.53
N ALA A 371 -21.87 -6.56 -19.53
CA ALA A 371 -23.31 -6.29 -19.49
C ALA A 371 -24.04 -7.63 -19.63
N LEU A 372 -24.70 -8.07 -18.56
CA LEU A 372 -25.34 -9.38 -18.45
C LEU A 372 -26.56 -9.49 -19.35
N PRO A 373 -26.90 -10.71 -19.82
CA PRO A 373 -27.93 -10.90 -20.81
C PRO A 373 -29.38 -10.80 -20.28
N VAL A 374 -29.63 -9.91 -19.31
CA VAL A 374 -30.92 -9.75 -18.61
C VAL A 374 -31.63 -8.42 -18.92
N MET A 375 -30.90 -7.42 -19.47
CA MET A 375 -31.45 -6.11 -19.90
C MET A 375 -31.28 -5.92 -21.43
N ASP A 376 -31.23 -4.71 -21.99
CA ASP A 376 -31.05 -4.52 -23.46
C ASP A 376 -29.58 -4.49 -23.91
N MET A 377 -28.69 -4.14 -23.00
CA MET A 377 -27.26 -3.95 -23.29
C MET A 377 -26.51 -5.28 -23.31
N ARG A 378 -25.69 -5.51 -24.35
CA ARG A 378 -24.83 -6.70 -24.49
C ARG A 378 -23.44 -6.28 -24.98
N TYR A 379 -22.53 -6.07 -24.05
CA TYR A 379 -21.14 -5.77 -24.34
C TYR A 379 -20.24 -6.31 -23.23
N TYR A 380 -18.95 -6.42 -23.52
CA TYR A 380 -17.93 -6.64 -22.52
C TYR A 380 -16.80 -5.62 -22.67
N LYS A 381 -16.08 -5.36 -21.59
CA LYS A 381 -14.91 -4.49 -21.53
C LYS A 381 -13.87 -5.12 -20.61
N LEU A 382 -12.70 -5.40 -21.17
CA LEU A 382 -11.55 -5.96 -20.48
C LEU A 382 -10.45 -4.89 -20.40
N ASN A 383 -9.83 -4.76 -19.24
CA ASN A 383 -8.69 -3.90 -18.99
C ASN A 383 -7.58 -4.72 -18.35
N TYR A 384 -6.36 -4.44 -18.75
CA TYR A 384 -5.16 -4.96 -18.10
C TYR A 384 -4.14 -3.84 -17.95
N GLU A 385 -3.59 -3.67 -16.75
CA GLU A 385 -2.53 -2.75 -16.42
C GLU A 385 -1.38 -3.52 -15.76
N GLN A 386 -0.15 -3.20 -16.15
CA GLN A 386 1.05 -3.79 -15.59
C GLN A 386 2.12 -2.71 -15.41
N GLN A 387 2.69 -2.67 -14.22
CA GLN A 387 3.86 -1.86 -13.89
C GLN A 387 4.95 -2.77 -13.34
N TRP A 388 6.18 -2.57 -13.80
CA TRP A 388 7.35 -3.28 -13.35
C TRP A 388 8.45 -2.28 -13.02
N PHE A 389 9.02 -2.41 -11.82
CA PHE A 389 10.07 -1.55 -11.29
C PHE A 389 11.30 -2.40 -11.02
N TYR A 390 12.44 -1.95 -11.55
CA TYR A 390 13.71 -2.63 -11.38
C TYR A 390 14.79 -1.63 -10.95
N PRO A 391 15.45 -1.83 -9.79
CA PRO A 391 16.53 -0.96 -9.34
C PRO A 391 17.78 -1.20 -10.19
N LEU A 392 18.15 -0.23 -11.04
CA LEU A 392 19.39 -0.28 -11.82
C LEU A 392 20.62 0.03 -10.94
N SER A 393 20.43 0.90 -9.94
CA SER A 393 21.42 1.22 -8.90
C SER A 393 20.71 1.80 -7.67
N SER A 394 21.47 2.25 -6.66
CA SER A 394 20.90 2.92 -5.48
C SER A 394 20.14 4.21 -5.78
N ASN A 395 20.45 4.87 -6.91
CA ASN A 395 19.85 6.14 -7.30
C ASN A 395 18.97 6.05 -8.54
N PHE A 396 19.10 4.99 -9.34
CA PHE A 396 18.38 4.83 -10.61
C PHE A 396 17.42 3.64 -10.56
N THR A 397 16.17 3.89 -10.98
CA THR A 397 15.14 2.85 -11.13
C THR A 397 14.61 2.86 -12.55
N PHE A 398 14.57 1.70 -13.19
CA PHE A 398 13.86 1.49 -14.43
C PHE A 398 12.40 1.14 -14.14
N MET A 399 11.48 1.76 -14.87
CA MET A 399 10.05 1.42 -14.83
C MET A 399 9.55 1.09 -16.23
N LEU A 400 8.83 -0.02 -16.34
CA LEU A 400 8.01 -0.36 -17.49
C LEU A 400 6.54 -0.30 -17.08
N ASN A 401 5.73 0.46 -17.81
CA ASN A 401 4.29 0.53 -17.63
C ASN A 401 3.58 0.11 -18.93
N GLY A 402 2.52 -0.67 -18.83
CA GLY A 402 1.69 -1.10 -19.96
C GLY A 402 0.22 -1.11 -19.58
N ILE A 403 -0.62 -0.57 -20.45
CA ILE A 403 -2.07 -0.61 -20.35
C ILE A 403 -2.69 -1.14 -21.64
N ALA A 404 -3.58 -2.10 -21.52
CA ALA A 404 -4.32 -2.70 -22.63
C ALA A 404 -5.81 -2.71 -22.30
N GLY A 405 -6.63 -2.48 -23.32
CA GLY A 405 -8.08 -2.47 -23.21
C GLY A 405 -8.72 -3.05 -24.46
N VAL A 406 -9.70 -3.93 -24.27
CA VAL A 406 -10.49 -4.51 -25.36
C VAL A 406 -11.95 -4.54 -24.95
N GLY A 407 -12.83 -4.05 -25.80
CA GLY A 407 -14.27 -4.15 -25.61
C GLY A 407 -14.97 -4.43 -26.93
N ALA A 408 -16.09 -5.12 -26.84
CA ALA A 408 -16.94 -5.39 -27.99
C ALA A 408 -18.38 -5.62 -27.53
N GLY A 409 -19.30 -5.41 -28.46
CA GLY A 409 -20.65 -5.90 -28.30
C GLY A 409 -20.71 -7.40 -28.57
N TYR A 410 -21.70 -8.08 -28.01
CA TYR A 410 -21.95 -9.49 -28.26
C TYR A 410 -23.44 -9.74 -28.51
N ALA A 411 -23.79 -10.93 -28.99
CA ALA A 411 -25.18 -11.28 -29.35
C ALA A 411 -25.83 -10.27 -30.32
N GLY A 412 -25.08 -9.81 -31.33
CA GLY A 412 -25.56 -8.88 -32.36
C GLY A 412 -25.76 -7.43 -31.91
N LYS A 413 -25.45 -7.09 -30.66
CA LYS A 413 -25.45 -5.70 -30.18
C LYS A 413 -24.06 -5.09 -30.32
N GLN A 414 -24.00 -3.75 -30.36
CA GLN A 414 -22.74 -3.01 -30.35
C GLN A 414 -22.41 -2.50 -28.95
N MET A 415 -21.12 -2.33 -28.66
CA MET A 415 -20.67 -1.67 -27.44
C MET A 415 -21.02 -0.17 -27.47
N PRO A 416 -21.51 0.41 -26.37
CA PRO A 416 -21.83 1.83 -26.33
C PRO A 416 -20.62 2.73 -26.52
N PHE A 417 -20.77 3.80 -27.30
CA PHE A 417 -19.68 4.73 -27.56
C PHE A 417 -19.17 5.44 -26.29
N PHE A 418 -20.04 5.69 -25.31
CA PHE A 418 -19.66 6.29 -24.03
C PHE A 418 -18.85 5.35 -23.13
N LYS A 419 -18.68 4.08 -23.52
CA LYS A 419 -17.79 3.10 -22.86
C LYS A 419 -16.46 2.93 -23.62
N ASN A 420 -16.21 3.66 -24.72
CA ASN A 420 -14.97 3.58 -25.51
C ASN A 420 -13.70 3.84 -24.68
N PHE A 421 -12.57 3.39 -25.21
CA PHE A 421 -11.24 3.68 -24.68
C PHE A 421 -10.63 4.92 -25.34
N TYR A 422 -9.77 5.61 -24.59
CA TYR A 422 -9.08 6.83 -25.01
C TYR A 422 -7.60 6.79 -24.60
N ALA A 423 -6.76 7.50 -25.35
CA ALA A 423 -5.33 7.68 -25.08
C ALA A 423 -4.86 9.08 -25.48
N GLY A 424 -3.66 9.45 -25.04
CA GLY A 424 -3.13 10.80 -25.01
C GLY A 424 -3.21 11.40 -23.61
N GLY A 425 -2.26 12.27 -23.25
CA GLY A 425 -2.17 12.89 -21.94
C GLY A 425 -1.23 12.17 -20.96
N SER A 426 -1.14 12.71 -19.74
CA SER A 426 -0.22 12.24 -18.69
C SER A 426 -0.42 10.79 -18.23
N GLY A 427 -1.60 10.21 -18.47
CA GLY A 427 -1.93 8.82 -18.11
C GLY A 427 -1.73 7.79 -19.23
N SER A 428 -1.20 8.17 -20.39
CA SER A 428 -0.90 7.21 -21.47
C SER A 428 0.28 7.64 -22.33
N VAL A 429 0.06 8.49 -23.34
CA VAL A 429 1.12 8.99 -24.24
C VAL A 429 1.27 10.49 -24.03
N ARG A 430 2.32 10.88 -23.28
CA ARG A 430 2.62 12.29 -22.97
C ARG A 430 3.02 13.05 -24.23
N GLY A 431 2.83 14.37 -24.25
CA GLY A 431 3.08 15.22 -25.43
C GLY A 431 1.90 15.31 -26.40
N PHE A 432 0.92 14.40 -26.32
CA PHE A 432 -0.37 14.48 -27.01
C PHE A 432 -1.45 14.96 -26.05
N GLU A 433 -2.40 15.77 -26.53
CA GLU A 433 -3.50 16.28 -25.70
C GLU A 433 -4.33 15.11 -25.11
N PRO A 434 -4.84 15.22 -23.87
CA PRO A 434 -5.66 14.18 -23.24
C PRO A 434 -6.79 13.67 -24.13
N SER A 435 -6.91 12.33 -24.21
CA SER A 435 -7.93 11.61 -24.99
C SER A 435 -7.97 11.92 -26.50
N SER A 436 -6.96 12.60 -27.04
CA SER A 436 -6.94 13.03 -28.43
C SER A 436 -6.55 11.95 -29.43
N LEU A 437 -5.98 10.81 -29.01
CA LEU A 437 -5.53 9.75 -29.91
C LEU A 437 -6.67 8.81 -30.32
N GLY A 438 -6.62 8.35 -31.58
CA GLY A 438 -7.55 7.35 -32.14
C GLY A 438 -8.41 7.88 -33.30
N PRO A 439 -9.46 7.13 -33.66
CA PRO A 439 -10.41 7.52 -34.71
C PRO A 439 -11.05 8.88 -34.42
N ARG A 440 -11.33 9.64 -35.47
CA ARG A 440 -11.88 10.99 -35.37
C ARG A 440 -13.16 11.17 -36.18
N ASP A 441 -13.97 12.15 -35.78
CA ASP A 441 -15.11 12.61 -36.55
C ASP A 441 -14.71 13.65 -37.63
N ILE A 442 -15.70 14.14 -38.37
CA ILE A 442 -15.52 15.16 -39.42
C ILE A 442 -15.03 16.52 -38.89
N ASN A 443 -15.21 16.78 -37.59
CA ASN A 443 -14.78 18.00 -36.91
C ASN A 443 -13.39 17.84 -36.28
N ASN A 444 -12.68 16.76 -36.61
CA ASN A 444 -11.37 16.40 -36.05
C ASN A 444 -11.39 16.16 -34.52
N LEU A 445 -12.53 15.76 -33.96
CA LEU A 445 -12.70 15.36 -32.56
C LEU A 445 -12.55 13.84 -32.39
N SER A 446 -11.96 13.41 -31.29
CA SER A 446 -11.71 11.99 -30.99
C SER A 446 -13.01 11.24 -30.68
N LEU A 447 -13.24 10.12 -31.36
CA LEU A 447 -14.35 9.20 -31.11
C LEU A 447 -13.99 8.14 -30.06
N GLY A 448 -12.70 8.00 -29.73
CA GLY A 448 -12.18 6.85 -29.01
C GLY A 448 -12.29 5.56 -29.82
N GLY A 449 -12.05 4.43 -29.16
CA GLY A 449 -12.02 3.12 -29.81
C GLY A 449 -12.49 1.97 -28.93
N LEU A 450 -12.70 0.82 -29.58
CA LEU A 450 -13.04 -0.44 -28.92
C LEU A 450 -11.81 -1.11 -28.31
N ARG A 451 -10.62 -0.75 -28.78
CA ARG A 451 -9.35 -1.29 -28.30
C ARG A 451 -8.39 -0.16 -28.00
N ARG A 452 -7.53 -0.39 -27.02
CA ARG A 452 -6.43 0.50 -26.65
C ARG A 452 -5.21 -0.31 -26.25
N ILE A 453 -4.05 0.15 -26.66
CA ILE A 453 -2.78 -0.24 -26.08
C ILE A 453 -1.96 1.03 -25.83
N ALA A 454 -1.33 1.14 -24.68
CA ALA A 454 -0.30 2.13 -24.45
C ALA A 454 0.74 1.58 -23.49
N GLY A 455 1.96 2.11 -23.55
CA GLY A 455 3.04 1.74 -22.66
C GLY A 455 4.05 2.86 -22.54
N SER A 456 4.82 2.80 -21.48
CA SER A 456 5.84 3.77 -21.12
C SER A 456 7.06 3.06 -20.56
N MET A 457 8.23 3.45 -21.02
CA MET A 457 9.52 3.09 -20.43
C MET A 457 10.07 4.34 -19.76
N GLU A 458 10.41 4.27 -18.47
CA GLU A 458 11.00 5.37 -17.73
C GLU A 458 12.28 4.98 -17.01
N ILE A 459 13.25 5.88 -17.01
CA ILE A 459 14.39 5.84 -16.09
C ILE A 459 14.19 6.96 -15.09
N MET A 460 14.10 6.61 -13.81
CA MET A 460 13.82 7.51 -12.71
C MET A 460 15.06 7.67 -11.83
N THR A 461 15.28 8.87 -11.31
CA THR A 461 16.35 9.19 -10.36
C THR A 461 15.87 10.17 -9.28
N THR A 462 16.53 10.17 -8.13
CA THR A 462 16.43 11.27 -7.17
C THR A 462 17.00 12.56 -7.75
N MET A 463 16.46 13.70 -7.32
CA MET A 463 16.99 15.01 -7.68
C MET A 463 18.41 15.17 -7.09
N PRO A 464 19.45 15.43 -7.91
CA PRO A 464 20.79 15.66 -7.40
C PRO A 464 20.82 16.79 -6.37
N GLY A 465 21.45 16.55 -5.21
CA GLY A 465 21.59 17.53 -4.13
C GLY A 465 20.43 17.56 -3.13
N ILE A 466 19.30 16.89 -3.39
CA ILE A 466 18.21 16.70 -2.43
C ILE A 466 18.34 15.30 -1.83
N LYS A 467 18.65 15.21 -0.54
CA LYS A 467 18.74 13.91 0.17
C LYS A 467 17.36 13.28 0.43
N ASP A 468 16.31 14.10 0.44
CA ASP A 468 14.94 13.66 0.66
C ASP A 468 14.34 13.04 -0.62
N LYS A 469 13.63 11.92 -0.47
CA LYS A 469 12.99 11.17 -1.57
C LYS A 469 11.69 11.83 -2.05
N SER A 470 11.44 13.09 -1.69
CA SER A 470 10.25 13.85 -2.06
C SER A 470 10.23 14.27 -3.53
N VAL A 471 11.38 14.35 -4.21
CA VAL A 471 11.47 14.74 -5.64
C VAL A 471 12.12 13.63 -6.47
N ARG A 472 11.44 13.25 -7.56
CA ARG A 472 11.89 12.27 -8.53
C ARG A 472 11.89 12.86 -9.93
N LEU A 473 13.03 12.78 -10.62
CA LEU A 473 13.14 13.08 -12.03
C LEU A 473 12.98 11.79 -12.83
N SER A 474 12.39 11.86 -14.02
CA SER A 474 12.39 10.74 -14.96
C SER A 474 12.58 11.18 -16.40
N GLY A 475 13.26 10.35 -17.18
CA GLY A 475 13.26 10.39 -18.64
C GLY A 475 12.36 9.27 -19.15
N PHE A 476 11.52 9.54 -20.15
CA PHE A 476 10.51 8.59 -20.61
C PHE A 476 10.44 8.44 -22.13
N VAL A 477 9.98 7.27 -22.58
CA VAL A 477 9.50 7.01 -23.94
C VAL A 477 8.13 6.37 -23.85
N ASP A 478 7.13 7.01 -24.44
CA ASP A 478 5.75 6.53 -24.45
C ASP A 478 5.37 6.06 -25.86
N GLY A 479 4.48 5.07 -25.91
CA GLY A 479 3.88 4.59 -27.15
C GLY A 479 2.45 4.16 -26.94
N GLY A 480 1.54 4.44 -27.89
CA GLY A 480 0.16 3.99 -27.76
C GLY A 480 -0.70 4.17 -29.01
N ALA A 481 -1.83 3.47 -29.01
CA ALA A 481 -2.85 3.51 -30.05
C ALA A 481 -4.24 3.22 -29.49
N VAL A 482 -5.25 3.81 -30.14
CA VAL A 482 -6.67 3.54 -29.91
C VAL A 482 -7.28 3.21 -31.27
N TYR A 483 -8.05 2.13 -31.36
CA TYR A 483 -8.47 1.58 -32.66
C TYR A 483 -9.77 0.76 -32.59
N GLY A 484 -10.31 0.44 -33.77
CA GLY A 484 -11.58 -0.25 -33.96
C GLY A 484 -11.48 -1.78 -33.94
N SER A 485 -12.60 -2.44 -34.20
CA SER A 485 -12.64 -3.90 -34.40
C SER A 485 -12.14 -4.24 -35.81
N GLY A 486 -11.20 -5.17 -35.92
CA GLY A 486 -10.58 -5.57 -37.19
C GLY A 486 -9.24 -4.89 -37.50
N ASP A 487 -8.93 -3.78 -36.84
CA ASP A 487 -7.64 -3.09 -36.98
C ASP A 487 -6.56 -3.69 -36.06
N LEU A 488 -5.31 -3.70 -36.52
CA LEU A 488 -4.13 -3.97 -35.70
C LEU A 488 -3.54 -2.63 -35.19
N PRO A 489 -2.84 -2.61 -34.04
CA PRO A 489 -2.22 -1.37 -33.52
C PRO A 489 -1.33 -0.65 -34.55
N GLY A 490 -0.57 -1.42 -35.34
CA GLY A 490 0.31 -0.90 -36.38
C GLY A 490 -0.42 -0.29 -37.57
N SER A 491 -1.58 -0.82 -37.95
CA SER A 491 -2.39 -0.28 -39.06
C SER A 491 -3.22 0.94 -38.64
N ALA A 492 -3.52 1.08 -37.34
CA ALA A 492 -4.24 2.23 -36.78
C ALA A 492 -3.35 3.47 -36.55
N GLY A 493 -2.04 3.34 -36.76
CA GLY A 493 -1.07 4.42 -36.59
C GLY A 493 -0.70 4.68 -35.13
N MET A 494 0.18 3.85 -34.57
CA MET A 494 0.77 4.10 -33.24
C MET A 494 1.39 5.50 -33.15
N ARG A 495 1.28 6.11 -31.97
CA ARG A 495 1.96 7.36 -31.63
C ARG A 495 3.00 7.13 -30.57
N TYR A 496 4.12 7.79 -30.73
CA TYR A 496 5.26 7.74 -29.82
C TYR A 496 5.66 9.14 -29.39
N SER A 497 6.16 9.25 -28.18
CA SER A 497 6.77 10.46 -27.66
C SER A 497 7.93 10.12 -26.74
N THR A 498 8.79 11.10 -26.50
CA THR A 498 9.87 11.03 -25.52
C THR A 498 9.89 12.32 -24.71
N GLY A 499 10.45 12.29 -23.52
CA GLY A 499 10.51 13.50 -22.71
C GLY A 499 11.09 13.33 -21.33
N VAL A 500 10.87 14.36 -20.52
CA VAL A 500 11.28 14.40 -19.12
C VAL A 500 10.08 14.68 -18.23
N ALA A 501 10.07 14.11 -17.04
CA ALA A 501 9.07 14.34 -16.03
C ALA A 501 9.70 14.61 -14.66
N LEU A 502 8.97 15.35 -13.84
CA LEU A 502 9.30 15.63 -12.46
C LEU A 502 8.09 15.27 -11.62
N THR A 503 8.28 14.39 -10.64
CA THR A 503 7.28 14.04 -9.64
C THR A 503 7.74 14.58 -8.30
N TRP A 504 6.94 15.45 -7.68
CA TRP A 504 7.20 16.02 -6.37
C TRP A 504 6.06 15.68 -5.43
N LEU A 505 6.38 14.99 -4.34
CA LEU A 505 5.50 14.76 -3.21
C LEU A 505 5.52 16.00 -2.33
N SER A 506 4.64 16.96 -2.63
CA SER A 506 4.52 18.19 -1.84
C SER A 506 3.68 17.94 -0.58
N PRO A 507 3.77 18.83 0.43
CA PRO A 507 2.86 18.79 1.59
C PRO A 507 1.37 18.88 1.22
N MET A 508 1.04 19.37 0.03
CA MET A 508 -0.33 19.52 -0.48
C MET A 508 -0.78 18.36 -1.39
N GLY A 509 0.08 17.34 -1.58
CA GLY A 509 -0.18 16.19 -2.45
C GLY A 509 0.86 16.01 -3.56
N PRO A 510 0.78 14.91 -4.34
CA PRO A 510 1.69 14.65 -5.44
C PRO A 510 1.47 15.65 -6.59
N LEU A 511 2.56 16.12 -7.15
CA LEU A 511 2.62 16.98 -8.31
C LEU A 511 3.45 16.28 -9.37
N LYS A 512 2.86 16.02 -10.54
CA LYS A 512 3.56 15.43 -11.69
C LYS A 512 3.59 16.45 -12.82
N PHE A 513 4.78 16.82 -13.25
CA PHE A 513 5.03 17.65 -14.42
C PHE A 513 5.71 16.81 -15.48
N SER A 514 5.38 17.03 -16.74
CA SER A 514 6.04 16.37 -17.85
C SER A 514 6.12 17.28 -19.06
N TYR A 515 7.24 17.17 -19.77
CA TYR A 515 7.45 17.81 -21.07
C TYR A 515 7.70 16.71 -22.10
N GLY A 516 6.71 16.45 -22.95
CA GLY A 516 6.74 15.41 -23.97
C GLY A 516 6.90 15.96 -25.38
N LEU A 517 7.77 15.33 -26.15
CA LEU A 517 8.06 15.59 -27.56
C LEU A 517 7.51 14.44 -28.41
N PRO A 518 6.44 14.66 -29.19
CA PRO A 518 5.92 13.68 -30.15
C PRO A 518 6.96 13.34 -31.24
N LEU A 519 7.23 12.05 -31.44
CA LEU A 519 8.24 11.55 -32.39
C LEU A 519 7.67 11.35 -33.81
N ASN A 520 6.39 10.98 -33.91
CA ASN A 520 5.74 10.67 -35.19
C ASN A 520 4.36 11.32 -35.33
N LYS A 521 4.27 12.63 -35.04
CA LYS A 521 3.04 13.42 -35.16
C LYS A 521 2.49 13.44 -36.60
N GLN A 522 1.17 13.43 -36.73
CA GLN A 522 0.43 13.65 -37.96
C GLN A 522 -0.34 14.97 -37.90
N ALA A 523 -0.76 15.49 -39.07
CA ALA A 523 -1.44 16.78 -39.18
C ALA A 523 -2.74 16.88 -38.37
N VAL A 524 -3.42 15.75 -38.15
CA VAL A 524 -4.68 15.67 -37.39
C VAL A 524 -4.47 15.59 -35.88
N ASP A 525 -3.24 15.35 -35.40
CA ASP A 525 -2.98 15.14 -33.98
C ASP A 525 -3.01 16.44 -33.20
N LYS A 526 -3.64 16.40 -32.02
CA LYS A 526 -3.62 17.50 -31.07
C LYS A 526 -2.49 17.30 -30.07
N LEU A 527 -1.60 18.29 -29.98
CA LEU A 527 -0.37 18.19 -29.19
C LEU A 527 -0.46 19.06 -27.93
N GLN A 528 0.14 18.56 -26.86
CA GLN A 528 0.31 19.30 -25.63
C GLN A 528 1.64 18.90 -25.00
N ALA A 529 2.68 19.68 -25.29
CA ALA A 529 4.05 19.35 -24.87
C ALA A 529 4.21 19.40 -23.35
N PHE A 530 3.77 20.48 -22.70
CA PHE A 530 3.79 20.60 -21.25
C PHE A 530 2.48 20.11 -20.64
N GLN A 531 2.58 19.13 -19.74
CA GLN A 531 1.46 18.51 -19.06
C GLN A 531 1.73 18.44 -17.57
N PHE A 532 0.70 18.66 -16.77
CA PHE A 532 0.81 18.60 -15.33
C PHE A 532 -0.43 17.99 -14.68
N THR A 533 -0.25 17.45 -13.48
CA THR A 533 -1.30 16.96 -12.61
C THR A 533 -0.89 17.29 -11.18
N MET A 534 -1.73 18.04 -10.50
CA MET A 534 -1.54 18.44 -9.10
C MET A 534 -2.72 17.94 -8.28
N GLY A 535 -2.47 17.38 -7.10
CA GLY A 535 -3.52 17.02 -6.16
C GLY A 535 -3.78 15.51 -6.08
N SER A 536 -5.00 15.10 -5.72
CA SER A 536 -5.37 13.73 -5.34
C SER A 536 -4.70 12.67 -6.21
N MET A 537 -4.01 11.71 -5.57
CA MET A 537 -3.44 10.54 -6.23
C MET A 537 -4.53 9.86 -7.08
N PHE A 538 -4.34 9.79 -8.39
CA PHE A 538 -5.27 9.15 -9.34
C PHE A 538 -4.90 7.69 -9.56
#